data_AF-A0A522SHM4-F1
#
_entry.id   AF-A0A522SHM4-F1
#
_cell.length_a   1.000
_cell.length_b   1.000
_cell.length_c   1.000
_cell.angle_alpha   90.00
_cell.angle_beta   90.00
_cell.angle_gamma   90.00
#
_symmetry.space_group_name_H-M   'P 1'
#
loop_
_entity.id
_entity.type
_entity.pdbx_description
1 polymer ?
#
loop_
_entity_poly.entity_id
_entity_poly.type
_entity_poly.pdbx_seq_one_letter_code
_entity_poly.pdbx_strand_id
1 'polypeptide(L)'
;MNNFRNDILKVLAYFDMFHYPISEKEIILFLPNKSSRFSISDQLHQLTLDRIIFRFGDFYTLHNDLQLMHKRLAGNKRAAADLLTAYRISKFLYRFPFIRAVSISGSLSKNFSDPKSDIDYFIITSPGRLWIARTFLHLFKKLTFLSGVQHHYCMNYFIDEEALVIEEKNIFTAIETVTLLPICGNDTQENFFSANRWTDHFLPNCRIVPKEKYYTGEKLRIKKVIESILNNRLGAWMDDQFMKITSRRWERKDRKCMVNMKGNRMGIICRKHCCKPNPAYFQNEILMQYERKIESLKYEFFAFNKP
;
A
#
# COMPACT_ATOMS: atom_id res chain seq x y z
N MET A 1 5.72 -16.98 27.61
CA MET A 1 5.64 -17.79 26.37
C MET A 1 4.29 -17.67 25.62
N ASN A 2 3.16 -17.38 26.29
CA ASN A 2 1.84 -17.17 25.62
C ASN A 2 1.76 -15.98 24.64
N ASN A 3 2.71 -15.04 24.65
CA ASN A 3 2.63 -13.84 23.80
C ASN A 3 2.99 -14.13 22.34
N PHE A 4 3.89 -15.08 22.08
CA PHE A 4 4.50 -15.23 20.75
C PHE A 4 3.64 -16.02 19.75
N ARG A 5 2.95 -17.07 20.19
CA ARG A 5 1.94 -17.77 19.37
C ARG A 5 0.82 -16.82 18.94
N ASN A 6 0.33 -16.03 19.89
CA ASN A 6 -0.68 -15.01 19.64
C ASN A 6 -0.20 -14.00 18.59
N ASP A 7 1.07 -13.59 18.63
CA ASP A 7 1.63 -12.69 17.62
C ASP A 7 1.73 -13.33 16.24
N ILE A 8 2.11 -14.61 16.13
CA ILE A 8 2.05 -15.35 14.86
C ILE A 8 0.61 -15.37 14.31
N LEU A 9 -0.38 -15.68 15.16
CA LEU A 9 -1.78 -15.71 14.77
C LEU A 9 -2.31 -14.34 14.35
N LYS A 10 -1.89 -13.26 15.01
CA LYS A 10 -2.22 -11.88 14.60
C LYS A 10 -1.67 -11.56 13.20
N VAL A 11 -0.47 -12.03 12.87
CA VAL A 11 0.09 -11.84 11.52
C VAL A 11 -0.71 -12.65 10.52
N LEU A 12 -0.94 -13.95 10.77
CA LEU A 12 -1.73 -14.81 9.89
C LEU A 12 -3.15 -14.26 9.68
N ALA A 13 -3.82 -13.81 10.74
CA ALA A 13 -5.14 -13.20 10.69
C ALA A 13 -5.17 -11.96 9.79
N TYR A 14 -4.10 -11.17 9.76
CA TYR A 14 -4.04 -10.00 8.89
C TYR A 14 -4.04 -10.40 7.41
N PHE A 15 -3.16 -11.34 7.03
CA PHE A 15 -3.04 -11.79 5.65
C PHE A 15 -4.19 -12.69 5.21
N ASP A 16 -4.89 -13.32 6.15
CA ASP A 16 -6.11 -14.09 5.92
C ASP A 16 -7.22 -13.27 5.30
N MET A 17 -7.36 -11.99 5.69
CA MET A 17 -8.35 -11.07 5.09
C MET A 17 -8.17 -10.92 3.58
N PHE A 18 -6.96 -11.16 3.08
CA PHE A 18 -6.59 -11.09 1.67
C PHE A 18 -6.48 -12.48 1.02
N HIS A 19 -6.84 -13.55 1.73
CA HIS A 19 -6.72 -14.94 1.28
C HIS A 19 -5.30 -15.26 0.80
N TYR A 20 -4.31 -14.82 1.59
CA TYR A 20 -2.92 -14.79 1.18
C TYR A 20 -2.04 -15.58 2.16
N PRO A 21 -1.76 -16.87 1.87
CA PRO A 21 -0.80 -17.64 2.65
C PRO A 21 0.58 -17.00 2.64
N ILE A 22 1.23 -16.97 3.80
CA ILE A 22 2.51 -16.31 4.00
C ILE A 22 3.59 -17.30 4.47
N SER A 23 4.82 -17.05 4.05
CA SER A 23 5.98 -17.84 4.44
C SER A 23 6.45 -17.52 5.86
N GLU A 24 7.26 -18.40 6.44
CA GLU A 24 7.92 -18.16 7.73
C GLU A 24 8.71 -16.83 7.75
N LYS A 25 9.38 -16.50 6.63
CA LYS A 25 10.12 -15.24 6.47
C LYS A 25 9.21 -14.01 6.52
N GLU A 26 8.04 -14.08 5.88
CA GLU A 26 7.04 -13.01 5.92
C GLU A 26 6.43 -12.91 7.33
N ILE A 27 6.15 -14.03 7.99
CA ILE A 27 5.68 -14.04 9.39
C ILE A 27 6.68 -13.28 10.27
N ILE A 28 7.97 -13.65 10.22
CA ILE A 28 9.05 -12.98 10.95
C ILE A 28 9.04 -11.47 10.70
N LEU A 29 8.93 -11.07 9.44
CA LEU A 29 8.98 -9.68 9.01
C LEU A 29 7.84 -8.86 9.61
N PHE A 30 6.64 -9.43 9.66
CA PHE A 30 5.43 -8.73 10.12
C PHE A 30 5.11 -8.94 11.61
N LEU A 31 5.95 -9.65 12.37
CA LEU A 31 5.75 -9.81 13.80
C LEU A 31 5.78 -8.45 14.53
N PRO A 32 4.87 -8.21 15.49
CA PRO A 32 4.80 -6.99 16.28
C PRO A 32 5.92 -6.90 17.34
N ASN A 33 6.65 -7.99 17.60
CA ASN A 33 7.76 -8.05 18.53
C ASN A 33 9.04 -8.47 17.81
N LYS A 34 10.20 -7.93 18.24
CA LYS A 34 11.50 -8.30 17.66
C LYS A 34 11.71 -9.81 17.79
N SER A 35 11.95 -10.49 16.66
CA SER A 35 12.09 -11.94 16.68
C SER A 35 13.48 -12.34 17.18
N SER A 36 13.53 -13.28 18.13
CA SER A 36 14.70 -14.16 18.27
C SER A 36 14.53 -15.30 17.26
N ARG A 37 15.48 -15.45 16.33
CA ARG A 37 15.43 -16.47 15.25
C ARG A 37 15.20 -17.90 15.72
N PHE A 38 15.54 -18.22 16.97
CA PHE A 38 15.58 -19.59 17.50
C PHE A 38 14.27 -20.12 18.10
N SER A 39 13.08 -19.58 17.76
CA SER A 39 11.83 -20.16 18.26
C SER A 39 10.62 -20.08 17.32
N ILE A 40 10.74 -19.60 16.08
CA ILE A 40 9.55 -19.47 15.21
C ILE A 40 9.17 -20.79 14.57
N SER A 41 10.14 -21.51 14.01
CA SER A 41 9.91 -22.78 13.33
C SER A 41 9.23 -23.81 14.24
N ASP A 42 9.71 -23.95 15.48
CA ASP A 42 9.09 -24.84 16.47
C ASP A 42 7.65 -24.44 16.80
N GLN A 43 7.38 -23.14 16.94
CA GLN A 43 6.03 -22.66 17.24
C GLN A 43 5.07 -22.85 16.06
N LEU A 44 5.53 -22.63 14.83
CA LEU A 44 4.77 -22.92 13.62
C LEU A 44 4.50 -24.41 13.48
N HIS A 45 5.48 -25.26 13.80
CA HIS A 45 5.33 -26.70 13.80
C HIS A 45 4.27 -27.15 14.81
N GLN A 46 4.35 -26.66 16.05
CA GLN A 46 3.37 -26.97 17.09
C GLN A 46 1.96 -26.49 16.71
N LEU A 47 1.80 -25.24 16.25
CA LEU A 47 0.50 -24.73 15.77
C LEU A 47 -0.08 -25.56 14.61
N THR A 48 0.78 -26.18 13.80
CA THR A 48 0.36 -27.08 12.71
C THR A 48 -0.11 -28.44 13.27
N LEU A 49 0.61 -29.00 14.25
CA LEU A 49 0.21 -30.23 14.95
C LEU A 49 -1.12 -30.06 15.67
N ASP A 50 -1.31 -28.90 16.30
CA ASP A 50 -2.55 -28.50 16.98
C ASP A 50 -3.71 -28.22 15.99
N ARG A 51 -3.45 -28.25 14.67
CA ARG A 51 -4.40 -27.93 13.59
C ARG A 51 -5.04 -26.53 13.68
N ILE A 52 -4.35 -25.61 14.34
CA ILE A 52 -4.75 -24.20 14.44
C ILE A 52 -4.37 -23.46 13.15
N ILE A 53 -3.25 -23.86 12.54
CA ILE A 53 -2.80 -23.36 11.24
C ILE A 53 -2.52 -24.54 10.31
N PHE A 54 -2.51 -24.28 9.01
CA PHE A 54 -2.22 -25.27 7.99
C PHE A 54 -1.02 -24.82 7.16
N ARG A 55 -0.19 -25.80 6.78
CA ARG A 55 1.01 -25.57 5.97
C ARG A 55 0.87 -26.28 4.62
N PHE A 56 1.09 -25.53 3.54
CA PHE A 56 1.18 -26.05 2.18
C PHE A 56 2.49 -25.56 1.55
N GLY A 57 3.42 -26.49 1.32
CA GLY A 57 4.79 -26.14 0.91
C GLY A 57 5.47 -25.25 1.96
N ASP A 58 5.86 -24.04 1.55
CA ASP A 58 6.54 -23.06 2.42
C ASP A 58 5.58 -22.04 3.06
N PHE A 59 4.27 -22.16 2.81
CA PHE A 59 3.29 -21.17 3.23
C PHE A 59 2.37 -21.68 4.34
N TYR A 60 2.03 -20.77 5.25
CA TYR A 60 1.12 -20.98 6.36
C TYR A 60 -0.17 -20.18 6.15
N THR A 61 -1.29 -20.77 6.56
CA THR A 61 -2.65 -20.21 6.42
C THR A 61 -3.54 -20.66 7.58
N LEU A 62 -4.64 -19.94 7.81
CA LEU A 62 -5.67 -20.32 8.80
C LEU A 62 -6.70 -21.30 8.22
N HIS A 63 -6.67 -21.54 6.90
CA HIS A 63 -7.63 -22.42 6.22
C HIS A 63 -6.96 -23.66 5.67
N ASN A 64 -7.59 -24.82 5.84
CA ASN A 64 -7.18 -26.07 5.22
C ASN A 64 -7.58 -26.10 3.72
N ASP A 65 -7.07 -25.16 2.94
CA ASP A 65 -7.38 -25.00 1.52
C ASP A 65 -6.11 -24.84 0.68
N LEU A 66 -5.76 -25.90 -0.04
CA LEU A 66 -4.61 -25.94 -0.96
C LEU A 66 -4.74 -24.90 -2.10
N GLN A 67 -5.96 -24.50 -2.48
CA GLN A 67 -6.16 -23.53 -3.57
C GLN A 67 -5.61 -22.15 -3.22
N LEU A 68 -5.53 -21.79 -1.94
CA LEU A 68 -4.90 -20.54 -1.50
C LEU A 68 -3.41 -20.50 -1.89
N MET A 69 -2.71 -21.63 -1.78
CA MET A 69 -1.31 -21.74 -2.21
C MET A 69 -1.18 -21.61 -3.73
N HIS A 70 -2.05 -22.27 -4.50
CA HIS A 70 -2.04 -22.14 -5.96
C HIS A 70 -2.31 -20.70 -6.41
N LYS A 71 -3.28 -20.02 -5.78
CA LYS A 71 -3.59 -18.62 -6.03
C LYS A 71 -2.40 -17.71 -5.69
N ARG A 72 -1.77 -17.92 -4.54
CA ARG A 72 -0.54 -17.22 -4.11
C ARG A 72 0.56 -17.32 -5.16
N LEU A 73 0.90 -18.54 -5.58
CA LEU A 73 1.97 -18.82 -6.55
C LEU A 73 1.66 -18.23 -7.94
N ALA A 74 0.44 -18.38 -8.42
CA ALA A 74 0.01 -17.78 -9.69
C ALA A 74 0.09 -16.25 -9.63
N GLY A 75 -0.32 -15.66 -8.50
CA GLY A 75 -0.24 -14.23 -8.27
C GLY A 75 1.19 -13.70 -8.17
N ASN A 76 2.10 -14.45 -7.56
CA ASN A 76 3.54 -14.14 -7.55
C ASN A 76 4.13 -14.08 -8.96
N LYS A 77 3.83 -15.10 -9.77
CA LYS A 77 4.35 -15.19 -11.13
C LYS A 77 3.91 -14.00 -11.97
N ARG A 78 2.65 -13.57 -11.83
CA ARG A 78 2.13 -12.35 -12.48
C ARG A 78 2.78 -11.08 -11.92
N ALA A 79 2.88 -10.97 -10.60
CA ALA A 79 3.51 -9.82 -9.94
C ALA A 79 4.94 -9.57 -10.44
N ALA A 80 5.72 -10.62 -10.70
CA ALA A 80 7.06 -10.48 -11.25
C ALA A 80 7.08 -9.76 -12.61
N ALA A 81 6.14 -10.07 -13.51
CA ALA A 81 6.01 -9.40 -14.80
C ALA A 81 5.46 -7.97 -14.65
N ASP A 82 4.42 -7.79 -13.83
CA ASP A 82 3.79 -6.48 -13.61
C ASP A 82 4.72 -5.49 -12.91
N LEU A 83 5.60 -5.97 -12.03
CA LEU A 83 6.63 -5.15 -11.40
C LEU A 83 7.55 -4.53 -12.46
N LEU A 84 7.98 -5.27 -13.49
CA LEU A 84 8.82 -4.72 -14.56
C LEU A 84 8.12 -3.56 -15.28
N THR A 85 6.82 -3.71 -15.54
CA THR A 85 5.98 -2.65 -16.12
C THR A 85 5.86 -1.47 -15.16
N ALA A 86 5.57 -1.71 -13.89
CA ALA A 86 5.44 -0.70 -12.86
C ALA A 86 6.74 0.10 -12.64
N TYR A 87 7.91 -0.53 -12.72
CA TYR A 87 9.20 0.16 -12.66
C TYR A 87 9.37 1.15 -13.82
N ARG A 88 9.04 0.75 -15.04
CA ARG A 88 9.14 1.62 -16.23
C ARG A 88 8.16 2.78 -16.13
N ILE A 89 6.92 2.51 -15.73
CA ILE A 89 5.90 3.54 -15.57
C ILE A 89 6.25 4.50 -14.43
N SER A 90 6.76 4.01 -13.30
CA SER A 90 7.20 4.88 -12.19
C SER A 90 8.22 5.91 -12.66
N LYS A 91 9.22 5.49 -13.44
CA LYS A 91 10.22 6.38 -14.04
C LYS A 91 9.61 7.37 -15.03
N PHE A 92 8.55 6.99 -15.76
CA PHE A 92 7.81 7.87 -16.66
C PHE A 92 6.97 8.89 -15.89
N LEU A 93 6.19 8.47 -14.90
CA LEU A 93 5.38 9.35 -14.05
C LEU A 93 6.24 10.40 -13.34
N TYR A 94 7.45 10.02 -12.91
CA TYR A 94 8.39 10.93 -12.27
C TYR A 94 8.83 12.12 -13.16
N ARG A 95 8.66 12.02 -14.48
CA ARG A 95 8.99 13.08 -15.45
C ARG A 95 7.98 14.20 -15.49
N PHE A 96 6.78 13.99 -14.93
CA PHE A 96 5.75 15.02 -14.89
C PHE A 96 6.18 16.19 -13.97
N PRO A 97 5.73 17.42 -14.28
CA PRO A 97 5.96 18.59 -13.43
C PRO A 97 5.55 18.34 -11.98
N PHE A 98 6.34 18.85 -11.06
CA PHE A 98 6.12 18.84 -9.61
C PHE A 98 6.18 17.46 -8.93
N ILE A 99 6.37 16.36 -9.66
CA ILE A 99 6.59 15.05 -9.04
C ILE A 99 8.00 15.00 -8.43
N ARG A 100 8.07 14.59 -7.16
CA ARG A 100 9.31 14.51 -6.34
C ARG A 100 9.64 13.10 -5.86
N ALA A 101 8.64 12.23 -5.72
CA ALA A 101 8.87 10.80 -5.55
C ALA A 101 7.71 9.96 -6.08
N VAL A 102 8.03 8.73 -6.49
CA VAL A 102 7.05 7.72 -6.93
C VAL A 102 7.43 6.36 -6.35
N SER A 103 6.45 5.71 -5.73
CA SER A 103 6.55 4.35 -5.18
C SER A 103 5.42 3.47 -5.72
N ILE A 104 5.69 2.17 -5.85
CA ILE A 104 4.64 1.17 -6.13
C ILE A 104 3.98 0.79 -4.80
N SER A 105 2.66 0.68 -4.80
CA SER A 105 1.81 0.43 -3.62
C SER A 105 0.82 -0.71 -3.88
N GLY A 106 -0.15 -0.91 -2.99
CA GLY A 106 -1.22 -1.89 -3.17
C GLY A 106 -0.72 -3.34 -3.14
N SER A 107 -1.41 -4.25 -3.83
CA SER A 107 -1.07 -5.68 -3.81
C SER A 107 0.26 -5.98 -4.51
N LEU A 108 0.58 -5.22 -5.56
CA LEU A 108 1.80 -5.44 -6.34
C LEU A 108 3.06 -5.22 -5.50
N SER A 109 3.03 -4.21 -4.62
CA SER A 109 4.12 -3.93 -3.66
C SER A 109 4.37 -5.07 -2.67
N LYS A 110 3.36 -5.91 -2.45
CA LYS A 110 3.40 -7.10 -1.58
C LYS A 110 3.68 -8.39 -2.36
N ASN A 111 4.12 -8.27 -3.62
CA ASN A 111 4.41 -9.38 -4.52
C ASN A 111 3.16 -10.21 -4.88
N PHE A 112 2.03 -9.54 -5.17
CA PHE A 112 0.82 -10.20 -5.64
C PHE A 112 0.08 -9.42 -6.73
N SER A 113 -0.29 -10.12 -7.80
CA SER A 113 -1.12 -9.57 -8.88
C SER A 113 -2.11 -10.61 -9.41
N ASP A 114 -3.37 -10.22 -9.54
CA ASP A 114 -4.42 -11.00 -10.17
C ASP A 114 -4.69 -10.49 -11.60
N PRO A 115 -5.41 -11.26 -12.46
CA PRO A 115 -5.62 -10.87 -13.85
C PRO A 115 -6.36 -9.53 -14.05
N LYS A 116 -7.02 -9.02 -12.99
CA LYS A 116 -7.73 -7.74 -12.97
C LYS A 116 -7.08 -6.73 -12.02
N SER A 117 -5.84 -6.95 -11.59
CA SER A 117 -5.13 -6.04 -10.70
C SER A 117 -4.72 -4.78 -11.45
N ASP A 118 -4.96 -3.64 -10.81
CA ASP A 118 -4.40 -2.36 -11.23
C ASP A 118 -2.98 -2.19 -10.67
N ILE A 119 -2.18 -1.33 -11.31
CA ILE A 119 -0.89 -0.91 -10.76
C ILE A 119 -1.07 0.39 -9.99
N ASP A 120 -1.02 0.29 -8.66
CA ASP A 120 -1.21 1.41 -7.74
C ASP A 120 0.10 2.15 -7.43
N TYR A 121 0.10 3.47 -7.58
CA TYR A 121 1.22 4.34 -7.26
C TYR A 121 0.92 5.25 -6.06
N PHE A 122 1.93 5.40 -5.22
CA PHE A 122 2.04 6.43 -4.19
C PHE A 122 2.96 7.55 -4.71
N ILE A 123 2.47 8.78 -4.70
CA ILE A 123 3.13 9.91 -5.36
C ILE A 123 3.33 11.05 -4.35
N ILE A 124 4.56 11.55 -4.29
CA ILE A 124 4.92 12.74 -3.52
C ILE A 124 5.26 13.86 -4.49
N THR A 125 4.67 15.03 -4.24
CA THR A 125 4.82 16.22 -5.08
C THR A 125 5.52 17.36 -4.33
N SER A 126 5.99 18.37 -5.05
CA SER A 126 6.49 19.58 -4.41
C SER A 126 5.35 20.30 -3.67
N PRO A 127 5.65 21.02 -2.58
CA PRO A 127 4.65 21.73 -1.78
C PRO A 127 3.71 22.61 -2.60
N GLY A 128 2.40 22.51 -2.34
CA GLY A 128 1.38 23.40 -2.94
C GLY A 128 1.19 23.24 -4.45
N ARG A 129 1.62 22.11 -5.03
CA ARG A 129 1.48 21.77 -6.47
C ARG A 129 0.85 20.40 -6.72
N LEU A 130 0.34 19.75 -5.67
CA LEU A 130 -0.24 18.41 -5.71
C LEU A 130 -1.38 18.33 -6.74
N TRP A 131 -2.28 19.30 -6.75
CA TRP A 131 -3.48 19.25 -7.58
C TRP A 131 -3.21 19.57 -9.04
N ILE A 132 -2.21 20.41 -9.33
CA ILE A 132 -1.68 20.57 -10.69
C ILE A 132 -1.08 19.25 -11.18
N ALA A 133 -0.16 18.66 -10.41
CA ALA A 133 0.51 17.43 -10.78
C ALA A 133 -0.49 16.27 -10.98
N ARG A 134 -1.42 16.11 -10.04
CA ARG A 134 -2.51 15.14 -10.10
C ARG A 134 -3.36 15.35 -11.36
N THR A 135 -3.69 16.59 -11.69
CA THR A 135 -4.50 16.90 -12.88
C THR A 135 -3.77 16.50 -14.15
N PHE A 136 -2.49 16.85 -14.33
CA PHE A 136 -1.71 16.41 -15.49
C PHE A 136 -1.65 14.89 -15.62
N LEU A 137 -1.40 14.19 -14.51
CA LEU A 137 -1.35 12.74 -14.50
C LEU A 137 -2.71 12.09 -14.82
N HIS A 138 -3.82 12.65 -14.32
CA HIS A 138 -5.17 12.14 -14.62
C HIS A 138 -5.62 12.46 -16.05
N LEU A 139 -5.21 13.61 -16.60
CA LEU A 139 -5.42 13.91 -18.02
C LEU A 139 -4.66 12.92 -18.90
N PHE A 140 -3.39 12.64 -18.58
CA PHE A 140 -2.64 11.59 -19.25
C PHE A 140 -3.32 10.22 -19.12
N LYS A 141 -3.73 9.82 -17.91
CA LYS A 141 -4.47 8.55 -17.70
C LYS A 141 -5.72 8.48 -18.59
N LYS A 142 -6.47 9.57 -18.73
CA LYS A 142 -7.64 9.60 -19.63
C LYS A 142 -7.27 9.27 -21.08
N LEU A 143 -6.13 9.75 -21.57
CA LEU A 143 -5.65 9.42 -22.92
C LEU A 143 -5.33 7.93 -23.05
N THR A 144 -4.82 7.29 -21.99
CA THR A 144 -4.52 5.85 -22.01
C THR A 144 -5.74 4.93 -22.14
N PHE A 145 -6.97 5.44 -21.91
CA PHE A 145 -8.19 4.68 -22.20
C PHE A 145 -8.36 4.40 -23.70
N LEU A 146 -7.84 5.28 -24.56
CA LEU A 146 -7.90 5.10 -26.02
C LEU A 146 -7.08 3.89 -26.47
N SER A 147 -6.08 3.49 -25.68
CA SER A 147 -5.23 2.33 -25.93
C SER A 147 -5.51 1.15 -24.99
N GLY A 148 -6.52 1.26 -24.12
CA GLY A 148 -6.92 0.19 -23.20
C GLY A 148 -5.93 -0.13 -22.06
N VAL A 149 -4.93 0.73 -21.80
CA VAL A 149 -3.85 0.47 -20.82
C VAL A 149 -3.98 1.27 -19.53
N GLN A 150 -5.16 1.85 -19.25
CA GLN A 150 -5.43 2.68 -18.07
C GLN A 150 -5.16 2.01 -16.72
N HIS A 151 -5.26 0.68 -16.66
CA HIS A 151 -5.05 -0.14 -15.46
C HIS A 151 -3.59 -0.11 -14.97
N HIS A 152 -2.66 0.21 -15.86
CA HIS A 152 -1.24 0.36 -15.51
C HIS A 152 -0.91 1.72 -14.88
N TYR A 153 -1.89 2.63 -14.83
CA TYR A 153 -1.74 4.01 -14.36
C TYR A 153 -2.82 4.29 -13.30
N CYS A 154 -2.76 3.65 -12.14
CA CYS A 154 -3.63 3.96 -11.00
C CYS A 154 -2.86 4.77 -9.94
N MET A 155 -3.05 6.08 -9.92
CA MET A 155 -2.41 6.95 -8.92
C MET A 155 -3.32 7.05 -7.70
N ASN A 156 -3.14 6.12 -6.78
CA ASN A 156 -4.05 5.87 -5.68
C ASN A 156 -3.88 6.90 -4.55
N TYR A 157 -2.64 7.28 -4.24
CA TYR A 157 -2.32 8.13 -3.10
C TYR A 157 -1.38 9.27 -3.50
N PHE A 158 -1.74 10.50 -3.15
CA PHE A 158 -0.93 11.69 -3.35
C PHE A 158 -0.73 12.44 -2.03
N ILE A 159 0.50 12.86 -1.79
CA ILE A 159 0.87 13.86 -0.79
C ILE A 159 1.86 14.85 -1.40
N ASP A 160 2.14 15.94 -0.70
CA ASP A 160 3.30 16.79 -0.98
C ASP A 160 4.30 16.78 0.17
N GLU A 161 5.45 17.41 -0.03
CA GLU A 161 6.56 17.42 0.94
C GLU A 161 6.21 18.16 2.26
N GLU A 162 5.08 18.87 2.35
CA GLU A 162 4.59 19.46 3.61
C GLU A 162 3.73 18.50 4.44
N ALA A 163 3.25 17.40 3.84
CA ALA A 163 2.42 16.38 4.50
C ALA A 163 2.98 14.96 4.36
N LEU A 164 4.28 14.79 4.67
CA LEU A 164 4.96 13.49 4.58
C LEU A 164 4.48 12.46 5.62
N VAL A 165 3.95 12.90 6.76
CA VAL A 165 3.48 12.00 7.83
C VAL A 165 2.09 11.46 7.47
N ILE A 166 1.96 10.13 7.45
CA ILE A 166 0.66 9.47 7.33
C ILE A 166 -0.14 9.68 8.64
N GLU A 167 -1.33 10.27 8.50
CA GLU A 167 -2.19 10.62 9.63
C GLU A 167 -2.77 9.39 10.34
N GLU A 168 -3.24 8.40 9.58
CA GLU A 168 -3.82 7.18 10.13
C GLU A 168 -2.71 6.25 10.60
N LYS A 169 -2.54 6.07 11.91
CA LYS A 169 -1.49 5.22 12.51
C LYS A 169 -2.08 3.93 13.07
N ASN A 170 -2.21 2.91 12.23
CA ASN A 170 -2.66 1.57 12.63
C ASN A 170 -1.92 0.49 11.83
N ILE A 171 -2.19 -0.78 12.14
CA ILE A 171 -1.51 -1.91 11.52
C ILE A 171 -1.67 -1.93 9.99
N PHE A 172 -2.84 -1.54 9.47
CA PHE A 172 -3.09 -1.51 8.03
C PHE A 172 -2.19 -0.48 7.34
N THR A 173 -2.17 0.77 7.81
CA THR A 173 -1.30 1.80 7.22
C THR A 173 0.17 1.56 7.50
N ALA A 174 0.52 0.92 8.62
CA ALA A 174 1.89 0.49 8.86
C ALA A 174 2.35 -0.50 7.79
N ILE A 175 1.55 -1.54 7.51
CA ILE A 175 1.85 -2.52 6.46
C ILE A 175 1.87 -1.85 5.08
N GLU A 176 0.88 -1.01 4.75
CA GLU A 176 0.87 -0.27 3.48
C GLU A 176 2.12 0.60 3.31
N THR A 177 2.61 1.24 4.37
CA THR A 177 3.77 2.13 4.34
C THR A 177 5.08 1.34 4.17
N VAL A 178 5.33 0.33 5.02
CA VAL A 178 6.60 -0.43 4.97
C VAL A 178 6.69 -1.32 3.74
N THR A 179 5.57 -1.66 3.10
CA THR A 179 5.56 -2.47 1.87
C THR A 179 5.69 -1.65 0.59
N LEU A 180 5.65 -0.31 0.67
CA LEU A 180 5.91 0.53 -0.50
C LEU A 180 7.25 0.18 -1.14
N LEU A 181 7.27 0.08 -2.47
CA LEU A 181 8.49 -0.09 -3.23
C LEU A 181 8.93 1.28 -3.79
N PRO A 182 9.88 1.97 -3.15
CA PRO A 182 10.38 3.26 -3.64
C PRO A 182 11.18 3.08 -4.94
N ILE A 183 10.80 3.83 -5.98
CA ILE A 183 11.43 3.77 -7.31
C ILE A 183 12.20 5.04 -7.65
N CYS A 184 11.61 6.20 -7.37
CA CYS A 184 12.16 7.50 -7.74
C CYS A 184 12.18 8.49 -6.58
N GLY A 185 13.18 9.39 -6.56
CA GLY A 185 13.24 10.56 -5.68
C GLY A 185 14.00 10.41 -4.36
N ASN A 186 15.32 10.16 -4.40
CA ASN A 186 16.23 9.97 -3.24
C ASN A 186 15.81 10.69 -1.97
N ASP A 187 16.06 12.00 -1.88
CA ASP A 187 15.87 12.76 -0.64
C ASP A 187 14.41 12.76 -0.19
N THR A 188 13.46 12.92 -1.12
CA THR A 188 12.02 12.91 -0.80
C THR A 188 11.55 11.56 -0.26
N GLN A 189 12.06 10.44 -0.80
CA GLN A 189 11.74 9.10 -0.30
C GLN A 189 12.32 8.86 1.10
N GLU A 190 13.57 9.24 1.31
CA GLU A 190 14.22 9.13 2.61
C GLU A 190 13.49 9.96 3.68
N ASN A 191 13.13 11.20 3.34
CA ASN A 191 12.33 12.06 4.20
C ASN A 191 10.97 11.45 4.53
N PHE A 192 10.28 10.87 3.55
CA PHE A 192 9.00 10.20 3.75
C PHE A 192 9.11 9.03 4.73
N PHE A 193 10.04 8.10 4.51
CA PHE A 193 10.19 6.95 5.41
C PHE A 193 10.69 7.36 6.80
N SER A 194 11.56 8.39 6.88
CA SER A 194 12.01 8.93 8.18
C SER A 194 10.87 9.58 8.96
N ALA A 195 9.97 10.31 8.29
CA ALA A 195 8.79 10.91 8.90
C ALA A 195 7.77 9.87 9.41
N ASN A 196 7.83 8.64 8.89
CA ASN A 196 6.90 7.56 9.21
C ASN A 196 7.50 6.43 10.06
N ARG A 197 8.58 6.67 10.81
CA ARG A 197 9.16 5.68 11.75
C ARG A 197 8.21 5.19 12.85
N TRP A 198 7.05 5.83 13.02
CA TRP A 198 5.99 5.31 13.89
C TRP A 198 5.55 3.88 13.48
N THR A 199 5.80 3.46 12.23
CA THR A 199 5.56 2.08 11.78
C THR A 199 6.38 1.05 12.55
N ASP A 200 7.53 1.43 13.09
CA ASP A 200 8.42 0.54 13.85
C ASP A 200 7.76 0.04 15.14
N HIS A 201 6.78 0.78 15.67
CA HIS A 201 5.97 0.35 16.81
C HIS A 201 5.04 -0.82 16.46
N PHE A 202 4.63 -0.92 15.19
CA PHE A 202 3.76 -2.00 14.71
C PHE A 202 4.56 -3.16 14.10
N LEU A 203 5.66 -2.85 13.42
CA LEU A 203 6.41 -3.78 12.57
C LEU A 203 7.93 -3.64 12.80
N PRO A 204 8.44 -3.90 14.01
CA PRO A 204 9.85 -3.65 14.37
C PRO A 204 10.87 -4.48 13.59
N ASN A 205 10.42 -5.52 12.88
CA ASN A 205 11.26 -6.39 12.06
C ASN A 205 11.35 -5.90 10.60
N CYS A 206 10.43 -5.03 10.16
CA CYS A 206 10.46 -4.38 8.85
C CYS A 206 11.50 -3.25 8.86
N ARG A 207 12.75 -3.57 8.54
CA ARG A 207 13.73 -2.51 8.29
C ARG A 207 13.48 -1.92 6.91
N ILE A 208 13.03 -0.66 6.88
CA ILE A 208 13.08 0.14 5.67
C ILE A 208 14.56 0.48 5.43
N VAL A 209 15.22 -0.29 4.57
CA VAL A 209 16.60 -0.03 4.18
C VAL A 209 16.57 0.92 2.99
N PRO A 210 17.11 2.14 3.10
CA PRO A 210 17.29 3.01 1.95
C PRO A 210 18.15 2.28 0.91
N LYS A 211 17.70 2.21 -0.35
CA LYS A 211 18.59 1.77 -1.43
C LYS A 211 19.70 2.80 -1.59
N GLU A 212 20.91 2.37 -1.94
CA GLU A 212 22.06 3.26 -2.10
C GLU A 212 21.75 4.46 -3.01
N LYS A 213 20.98 4.29 -4.10
CA LYS A 213 20.38 5.38 -4.91
C LYS A 213 19.07 4.92 -5.58
N TYR A 214 17.99 5.67 -5.42
CA TYR A 214 16.79 5.58 -6.28
C TYR A 214 16.99 6.34 -7.60
N TYR A 215 16.07 6.15 -8.55
CA TYR A 215 16.11 6.88 -9.82
C TYR A 215 15.77 8.36 -9.59
N THR A 216 16.71 9.26 -9.91
CA THR A 216 16.52 10.72 -9.75
C THR A 216 16.06 11.41 -11.02
N GLY A 217 15.80 10.64 -12.10
CA GLY A 217 15.41 11.21 -13.39
C GLY A 217 16.57 11.87 -14.15
N GLU A 218 16.38 12.02 -15.45
CA GLU A 218 17.17 12.96 -16.24
C GLU A 218 16.64 14.39 -16.06
N LYS A 219 17.49 15.40 -16.22
CA LYS A 219 17.11 16.82 -16.13
C LYS A 219 16.26 17.21 -17.34
N LEU A 220 14.97 16.87 -17.34
CA LEU A 220 14.05 17.24 -18.40
C LEU A 220 13.78 18.75 -18.40
N ARG A 221 14.20 19.43 -19.47
CA ARG A 221 14.00 20.89 -19.63
C ARG A 221 12.51 21.26 -19.59
N ILE A 222 11.66 20.47 -20.24
CA ILE A 222 10.21 20.73 -20.26
C ILE A 222 9.58 20.69 -18.86
N LYS A 223 10.01 19.75 -17.99
CA LYS A 223 9.59 19.68 -16.59
C LYS A 223 9.93 21.00 -15.88
N LYS A 224 11.18 21.47 -16.02
CA LYS A 224 11.63 22.73 -15.40
C LYS A 224 10.91 23.96 -15.93
N VAL A 225 10.65 24.03 -17.24
CA VAL A 225 9.94 25.16 -17.85
C VAL A 225 8.51 25.24 -17.34
N ILE A 226 7.77 24.13 -17.34
CA ILE A 226 6.39 24.09 -16.82
C ILE A 226 6.39 24.44 -15.33
N GLU A 227 7.32 23.87 -14.56
CA GLU A 227 7.45 24.20 -13.14
C GLU A 227 7.72 25.70 -12.94
N SER A 228 8.62 26.31 -13.71
CA SER A 228 8.92 27.75 -13.61
C SER A 228 7.72 28.64 -13.96
N ILE A 229 6.95 28.28 -14.99
CA ILE A 229 5.75 29.03 -15.42
C ILE A 229 4.65 28.95 -14.37
N LEU A 230 4.52 27.80 -13.69
CA LEU A 230 3.47 27.55 -12.72
C LEU A 230 3.94 27.72 -11.27
N ASN A 231 5.20 28.09 -11.03
CA ASN A 231 5.69 28.36 -9.67
C ASN A 231 5.50 29.83 -9.28
N ASN A 232 4.26 30.29 -9.33
CA ASN A 232 3.87 31.65 -9.00
C ASN A 232 2.47 31.67 -8.37
N ARG A 233 1.94 32.88 -8.12
CA ARG A 233 0.59 33.07 -7.55
C ARG A 233 -0.52 32.48 -8.43
N LEU A 234 -0.37 32.53 -9.75
CA LEU A 234 -1.33 31.92 -10.67
C LEU A 234 -1.33 30.40 -10.51
N GLY A 235 -0.17 29.76 -10.46
CA GLY A 235 -0.10 28.31 -10.21
C GLY A 235 -0.65 27.91 -8.84
N ALA A 236 -0.40 28.71 -7.79
CA ALA A 236 -1.01 28.45 -6.48
C ALA A 236 -2.54 28.54 -6.55
N TRP A 237 -3.08 29.55 -7.23
CA TRP A 237 -4.50 29.68 -7.47
C TRP A 237 -5.07 28.51 -8.30
N MET A 238 -4.39 28.10 -9.37
CA MET A 238 -4.80 26.96 -10.21
C MET A 238 -4.85 25.65 -9.41
N ASP A 239 -3.85 25.41 -8.57
CA ASP A 239 -3.80 24.26 -7.68
C ASP A 239 -5.04 24.21 -6.76
N ASP A 240 -5.40 25.33 -6.14
CA ASP A 240 -6.61 25.44 -5.31
C ASP A 240 -7.90 25.23 -6.12
N GLN A 241 -7.98 25.72 -7.35
CA GLN A 241 -9.15 25.50 -8.20
C GLN A 241 -9.27 24.03 -8.59
N PHE A 242 -8.18 23.37 -8.98
CA PHE A 242 -8.20 21.94 -9.31
C PHE A 242 -8.57 21.07 -8.12
N MET A 243 -8.14 21.43 -6.91
CA MET A 243 -8.62 20.82 -5.67
C MET A 243 -10.14 20.96 -5.53
N LYS A 244 -10.67 22.19 -5.60
CA LYS A 244 -12.10 22.48 -5.44
C LYS A 244 -12.96 21.75 -6.47
N ILE A 245 -12.54 21.74 -7.74
CA ILE A 245 -13.22 21.01 -8.82
C ILE A 245 -13.25 19.52 -8.52
N THR A 246 -12.11 18.95 -8.11
CA THR A 246 -12.02 17.51 -7.81
C THR A 246 -12.87 17.16 -6.58
N SER A 247 -12.80 17.94 -5.51
CA SER A 247 -13.62 17.75 -4.29
C SER A 247 -15.11 17.74 -4.62
N ARG A 248 -15.61 18.78 -5.30
CA ARG A 248 -17.02 18.88 -5.69
C ARG A 248 -17.48 17.69 -6.53
N ARG A 249 -16.63 17.20 -7.45
CA ARG A 249 -16.95 16.02 -8.28
C ARG A 249 -17.05 14.76 -7.42
N TRP A 250 -16.15 14.57 -6.47
CA TRP A 250 -16.12 13.38 -5.62
C TRP A 250 -17.19 13.39 -4.52
N GLU A 251 -17.49 14.54 -3.93
CA GLU A 251 -18.62 14.71 -3.02
C GLU A 251 -19.95 14.34 -3.71
N ARG A 252 -20.13 14.70 -4.98
CA ARG A 252 -21.31 14.27 -5.75
C ARG A 252 -21.39 12.76 -5.94
N LYS A 253 -20.24 12.09 -6.15
CA LYS A 253 -20.19 10.63 -6.27
C LYS A 253 -20.50 9.96 -4.94
N ASP A 254 -19.96 10.50 -3.85
CA ASP A 254 -20.14 9.97 -2.51
C ASP A 254 -21.57 10.15 -2.01
N ARG A 255 -22.20 11.31 -2.25
CA ARG A 255 -23.64 11.53 -1.99
C ARG A 255 -24.54 10.57 -2.75
N LYS A 256 -24.09 10.07 -3.90
CA LYS A 256 -24.80 9.06 -4.71
C LYS A 256 -24.43 7.63 -4.31
N CYS A 257 -23.64 7.43 -3.26
CA CYS A 257 -23.16 6.13 -2.80
C CYS A 257 -22.55 5.28 -3.93
N MET A 258 -21.86 5.91 -4.88
CA MET A 258 -21.31 5.19 -6.04
C MET A 258 -20.27 4.17 -5.59
N VAL A 259 -20.34 2.98 -6.18
CA VAL A 259 -19.42 1.88 -5.92
C VAL A 259 -18.41 1.69 -7.05
N ASN A 260 -17.26 1.08 -6.74
CA ASN A 260 -16.29 0.65 -7.74
C ASN A 260 -16.73 -0.68 -8.40
N MET A 261 -15.94 -1.18 -9.35
CA MET A 261 -16.22 -2.45 -10.03
C MET A 261 -16.24 -3.68 -9.11
N LYS A 262 -15.71 -3.56 -7.88
CA LYS A 262 -15.72 -4.60 -6.85
C LYS A 262 -16.89 -4.47 -5.88
N GLY A 263 -17.78 -3.48 -6.08
CA GLY A 263 -18.92 -3.22 -5.19
C GLY A 263 -18.60 -2.35 -3.97
N ASN A 264 -17.36 -1.90 -3.80
CA ASN A 264 -16.96 -1.10 -2.63
C ASN A 264 -17.31 0.36 -2.83
N ARG A 265 -17.81 1.02 -1.78
CA ARG A 265 -18.13 2.46 -1.79
C ARG A 265 -16.89 3.28 -2.15
N MET A 266 -17.05 4.18 -3.12
CA MET A 266 -15.96 5.05 -3.56
C MET A 266 -15.97 6.37 -2.79
N GLY A 267 -14.81 6.75 -2.27
CA GLY A 267 -14.60 8.05 -1.66
C GLY A 267 -13.14 8.41 -1.64
N ILE A 268 -12.85 9.70 -1.74
CA ILE A 268 -11.51 10.25 -1.58
C ILE A 268 -11.55 11.43 -0.62
N ILE A 269 -10.47 11.62 0.11
CA ILE A 269 -10.18 12.83 0.87
C ILE A 269 -9.42 13.78 -0.06
N CYS A 270 -9.94 14.99 -0.22
CA CYS A 270 -9.29 16.08 -0.94
C CYS A 270 -8.90 17.18 0.05
N ARG A 271 -7.61 17.32 0.35
CA ARG A 271 -7.05 18.43 1.16
C ARG A 271 -5.92 19.11 0.41
N LYS A 272 -5.45 20.26 0.91
CA LYS A 272 -4.40 21.04 0.24
C LYS A 272 -3.16 20.20 -0.06
N HIS A 273 -2.71 19.42 0.91
CA HIS A 273 -1.46 18.64 0.86
C HIS A 273 -1.67 17.13 0.68
N CYS A 274 -2.90 16.66 0.52
CA CYS A 274 -3.15 15.24 0.27
C CYS A 274 -4.38 14.95 -0.60
N CYS A 275 -4.28 13.91 -1.42
CA CYS A 275 -5.42 13.29 -2.10
C CYS A 275 -5.31 11.76 -1.98
N LYS A 276 -6.17 11.15 -1.17
CA LYS A 276 -6.11 9.72 -0.83
C LYS A 276 -7.49 9.09 -0.76
N PRO A 277 -7.63 7.75 -0.84
CA PRO A 277 -8.91 7.08 -0.58
C PRO A 277 -9.43 7.43 0.82
N ASN A 278 -10.75 7.47 0.99
CA ASN A 278 -11.35 7.72 2.30
C ASN A 278 -11.20 6.45 3.18
N PRO A 279 -10.46 6.51 4.31
CA PRO A 279 -10.31 5.39 5.24
C PRO A 279 -11.63 4.76 5.69
N ALA A 280 -12.68 5.59 5.83
CA ALA A 280 -13.99 5.16 6.32
C ALA A 280 -14.65 4.07 5.47
N TYR A 281 -14.28 3.94 4.19
CA TYR A 281 -14.95 3.03 3.26
C TYR A 281 -14.18 1.73 2.97
N PHE A 282 -12.93 1.61 3.44
CA PHE A 282 -12.12 0.42 3.18
C PHE A 282 -11.27 0.04 4.38
N GLN A 283 -10.52 0.99 4.93
CA GLN A 283 -9.62 0.73 6.05
C GLN A 283 -10.38 0.34 7.32
N ASN A 284 -11.47 1.03 7.65
CA ASN A 284 -12.26 0.71 8.86
C ASN A 284 -12.87 -0.70 8.78
N GLU A 285 -13.34 -1.11 7.61
CA GLU A 285 -13.89 -2.44 7.41
C GLU A 285 -12.83 -3.52 7.61
N ILE A 286 -11.64 -3.32 7.03
CA ILE A 286 -10.50 -4.22 7.21
C ILE A 286 -10.11 -4.32 8.69
N LEU A 287 -10.01 -3.20 9.41
CA LEU A 287 -9.65 -3.22 10.82
C LEU A 287 -10.71 -3.94 11.68
N MET A 288 -12.00 -3.73 11.42
CA MET A 288 -13.07 -4.46 12.11
C MET A 288 -13.03 -5.96 11.82
N GLN A 289 -12.80 -6.36 10.55
CA GLN A 289 -12.65 -7.77 10.19
C GLN A 289 -11.43 -8.40 10.89
N TYR A 290 -10.33 -7.66 10.95
CA TYR A 290 -9.10 -8.07 11.62
C TYR A 290 -9.32 -8.31 13.12
N GLU A 291 -9.96 -7.37 13.82
CA GLU A 291 -10.26 -7.48 15.25
C GLU A 291 -11.15 -8.69 15.55
N ARG A 292 -12.24 -8.87 14.78
CA ARG A 292 -13.11 -10.04 14.90
C ARG A 292 -12.37 -11.36 14.67
N LYS A 293 -11.46 -11.39 13.69
CA LYS A 293 -10.66 -12.58 13.39
C LYS A 293 -9.73 -12.92 14.56
N ILE A 294 -9.05 -11.92 15.13
CA ILE A 294 -8.20 -12.12 16.32
C ILE A 294 -9.02 -12.64 17.50
N GLU A 295 -10.20 -12.08 17.76
CA GLU A 295 -11.08 -12.54 18.82
C GLU A 295 -11.49 -14.01 18.63
N SER A 296 -11.91 -14.38 17.42
CA SER A 296 -12.25 -15.76 17.07
C SER A 296 -11.09 -16.73 17.33
N LEU A 297 -9.87 -16.38 16.87
CA LEU A 297 -8.68 -17.21 17.06
C LEU A 297 -8.30 -17.36 18.54
N LYS A 298 -8.51 -16.33 19.36
CA LYS A 298 -8.30 -16.44 20.81
C LYS A 298 -9.27 -17.44 21.41
N TYR A 299 -10.56 -17.39 21.06
CA TYR A 299 -11.54 -18.35 21.56
C TYR A 299 -11.21 -19.79 21.18
N GLU A 300 -10.85 -20.04 19.91
CA GLU A 300 -10.40 -21.35 19.45
C GLU A 300 -9.15 -21.79 20.22
N PHE A 301 -8.15 -20.92 20.33
CA PHE A 301 -6.91 -21.20 21.07
C PHE A 301 -7.16 -21.56 22.55
N PHE A 302 -8.09 -20.86 23.22
CA PHE A 302 -8.44 -21.18 24.61
C PHE A 302 -9.31 -22.44 24.74
N ALA A 303 -10.12 -22.78 23.73
CA ALA A 303 -10.91 -24.01 23.72
C ALA A 303 -10.04 -25.27 23.59
N PHE A 304 -8.94 -25.21 22.82
CA PHE A 304 -7.97 -26.31 22.69
C PHE A 304 -7.04 -26.48 23.91
N ASN A 305 -6.94 -25.47 24.78
CA ASN A 305 -6.11 -25.48 25.98
C ASN A 305 -6.90 -25.73 27.29
N LYS A 306 -8.18 -26.12 27.21
CA LYS A 306 -8.89 -26.63 28.38
C LYS A 306 -8.48 -28.09 28.64
N PRO A 307 -8.15 -28.44 29.89
CA PRO A 307 -7.63 -29.76 30.26
C PRO A 307 -8.64 -30.89 30.00
#